data_AF-A0A5C3DVW5-F1
#
_entry.id   AF-A0A5C3DVW5-F1
#
_cell.length_a   1.000
_cell.length_b   1.000
_cell.length_c   1.000
_cell.angle_alpha   90.00
_cell.angle_beta   90.00
_cell.angle_gamma   90.00
#
_symmetry.space_group_name_H-M   'P 1'
#
loop_
_entity.id
_entity.type
_entity.pdbx_description
1 polymer ?
#
loop_
_entity_poly.entity_id
_entity_poly.type
_entity_poly.pdbx_seq_one_letter_code
_entity_poly.pdbx_strand_id
1 'polypeptide(L)'
;MFLNLLTSLFVLAVGAAVLVCLALGLLSLSQYIEAHASQARRLGLRAVYVVTIFQLLVVFVDDVPLLPLLPNIVASSLHYSALSYPTWPFSTASSAHTLWTGIASLALLPLTSHIWLVRNHTLTLHAWHQHRYDTLHRPKLPGGRLDWDVDSTQPPSTREMTNLQVCAVLAICVWSIPVFRLLGRIAAAEWGSGGVVVDGSVQQSDARRR
;
A
#
# COMPACT_ATOMS: atom_id res chain seq x y z
N MET A 1 23.87 -24.78 20.27
CA MET A 1 22.41 -24.83 20.55
C MET A 1 21.93 -23.64 21.37
N PHE A 2 22.51 -23.33 22.54
CA PHE A 2 22.12 -22.16 23.35
C PHE A 2 22.22 -20.82 22.59
N LEU A 3 23.30 -20.61 21.82
CA LEU A 3 23.49 -19.40 21.03
C LEU A 3 22.36 -19.18 20.00
N ASN A 4 21.92 -20.23 19.29
CA ASN A 4 20.83 -20.14 18.32
C ASN A 4 19.49 -19.82 19.00
N LEU A 5 19.27 -20.34 20.21
CA LEU A 5 18.08 -20.05 21.02
C LEU A 5 18.08 -18.59 21.48
N LEU A 6 19.23 -18.09 21.95
CA LEU A 6 19.42 -16.68 22.30
C LEU A 6 19.18 -15.76 21.08
N THR A 7 19.73 -16.08 19.92
CA THR A 7 19.52 -15.31 18.69
C THR A 7 18.06 -15.32 18.26
N SER A 8 17.37 -16.46 18.35
CA SER A 8 15.93 -16.55 18.04
C SER A 8 15.08 -15.69 18.98
N LEU A 9 15.35 -15.76 20.29
CA LEU A 9 14.68 -14.91 21.28
C LEU A 9 14.96 -13.43 21.06
N PHE A 10 16.19 -13.07 20.69
CA PHE A 10 16.55 -11.69 20.36
C PHE A 10 15.79 -11.18 19.13
N VAL A 11 15.76 -11.96 18.04
CA VAL A 11 14.99 -11.60 16.83
C VAL A 11 13.50 -11.45 17.14
N LEU A 12 12.94 -12.35 17.95
CA LEU A 12 11.55 -12.29 18.38
C LEU A 12 11.27 -11.05 19.23
N ALA A 13 12.15 -10.73 20.19
CA ALA A 13 12.02 -9.56 21.05
C ALA A 13 12.13 -8.25 20.25
N VAL A 14 13.08 -8.16 19.33
CA VAL A 14 13.23 -7.01 18.43
C VAL A 14 12.00 -6.87 17.53
N GLY A 15 11.52 -7.98 16.94
CA GLY A 15 10.31 -7.98 16.12
C GLY A 15 9.08 -7.51 16.92
N ALA A 16 8.90 -8.01 18.14
CA ALA A 16 7.82 -7.59 19.03
C ALA A 16 7.93 -6.11 19.39
N ALA A 17 9.12 -5.60 19.71
CA ALA A 17 9.34 -4.19 20.03
C ALA A 17 9.01 -3.28 18.84
N VAL A 18 9.40 -3.67 17.62
CA VAL A 18 9.04 -2.95 16.38
C VAL A 18 7.54 -2.93 16.17
N LEU A 19 6.85 -4.06 16.37
CA LEU A 19 5.40 -4.14 16.25
C LEU A 19 4.67 -3.26 17.28
N VAL A 20 5.14 -3.24 18.53
CA VAL A 20 4.60 -2.36 19.57
C VAL A 20 4.80 -0.89 19.21
N CYS A 21 6.00 -0.52 18.73
CA CYS A 21 6.27 0.84 18.28
C CYS A 21 5.36 1.26 17.12
N LEU A 22 5.14 0.36 16.15
CA LEU A 22 4.20 0.59 15.04
C LEU A 22 2.77 0.75 15.56
N ALA A 23 2.31 -0.13 16.46
CA ALA A 23 0.97 -0.06 17.03
C ALA A 23 0.74 1.25 17.80
N LEU A 24 1.70 1.68 18.62
CA LEU A 24 1.63 2.96 19.33
C LEU A 24 1.64 4.15 18.37
N GLY A 25 2.44 4.10 17.30
CA GLY A 25 2.45 5.14 16.27
C GLY A 25 1.11 5.24 15.52
N LEU A 26 0.50 4.10 15.18
CA LEU A 26 -0.81 4.04 14.53
C LEU A 26 -1.93 4.54 15.45
N LEU A 27 -1.85 4.22 16.75
CA LEU A 27 -2.76 4.74 17.77
C LEU A 27 -2.63 6.26 17.94
N SER A 28 -1.40 6.78 17.98
CA SER A 28 -1.17 8.23 18.01
C SER A 28 -1.73 8.91 16.76
N LEU A 29 -1.57 8.28 15.60
CA LEU A 29 -2.11 8.78 14.35
C LEU A 29 -3.65 8.79 14.34
N SER A 30 -4.31 7.76 14.88
CA SER A 30 -5.77 7.74 14.97
C SER A 30 -6.27 8.87 15.88
N GLN A 31 -5.69 9.04 17.07
CA GLN A 31 -6.03 10.16 17.98
C GLN A 31 -5.83 11.54 17.32
N TYR A 32 -4.79 11.69 16.50
CA TYR A 32 -4.59 12.93 15.76
C TYR A 32 -5.69 13.16 14.71
N ILE A 33 -6.11 12.11 13.99
CA ILE A 33 -7.22 12.18 13.03
C ILE A 33 -8.52 12.58 13.74
N GLU A 34 -8.73 12.13 14.97
CA GLU A 34 -9.85 12.54 15.83
C GLU A 34 -9.86 14.04 16.07
N ALA A 35 -8.80 14.54 16.70
CA ALA A 35 -8.73 15.92 17.17
C ALA A 35 -8.69 16.92 16.00
N HIS A 36 -8.16 16.51 14.85
CA HIS A 36 -7.90 17.39 13.72
C HIS A 36 -8.39 16.81 12.39
N ALA A 37 -9.62 16.28 12.33
CA ALA A 37 -10.18 15.65 11.13
C ALA A 37 -10.06 16.51 9.85
N SER A 38 -10.28 17.83 9.94
CA SER A 38 -10.16 18.74 8.80
C SER A 38 -8.71 18.92 8.30
N GLN A 39 -7.73 18.85 9.20
CA GLN A 39 -6.31 18.95 8.88
C GLN A 39 -5.77 17.61 8.39
N ALA A 40 -6.17 16.51 9.03
CA ALA A 40 -5.87 15.15 8.58
C ALA A 40 -6.40 14.89 7.17
N ARG A 41 -7.61 15.36 6.84
CA ARG A 41 -8.15 15.31 5.47
C ARG A 41 -7.28 16.07 4.47
N ARG A 42 -6.87 17.29 4.80
CA ARG A 42 -6.00 18.11 3.94
C ARG A 42 -4.64 17.44 3.73
N LEU A 43 -4.07 16.85 4.79
CA LEU A 43 -2.82 16.10 4.71
C LEU A 43 -2.98 14.85 3.84
N GLY A 44 -4.08 14.11 3.99
CA GLY A 44 -4.41 12.94 3.18
C GLY A 44 -4.55 13.28 1.69
N LEU A 45 -5.25 14.37 1.35
CA LEU A 45 -5.35 14.83 -0.04
C LEU A 45 -3.98 15.18 -0.63
N ARG A 46 -3.13 15.90 0.11
CA ARG A 46 -1.76 16.19 -0.32
C ARG A 46 -0.93 14.92 -0.49
N ALA A 47 -1.06 13.96 0.43
CA ALA A 47 -0.36 12.68 0.36
C ALA A 47 -0.77 11.88 -0.88
N VAL A 48 -2.06 11.85 -1.24
CA VAL A 48 -2.54 11.19 -2.47
C VAL A 48 -1.86 11.79 -3.70
N TYR A 49 -1.76 13.12 -3.80
CA TYR A 49 -1.08 13.76 -4.92
C TYR A 49 0.41 13.42 -4.96
N VAL A 50 1.11 13.52 -3.83
CA VAL A 50 2.55 13.22 -3.75
C VAL A 50 2.82 11.77 -4.14
N VAL A 51 2.05 10.81 -3.62
CA VAL A 51 2.21 9.39 -3.93
C VAL A 51 1.89 9.10 -5.39
N THR A 52 0.85 9.73 -5.96
CA THR A 52 0.52 9.56 -7.39
C THR A 52 1.64 10.09 -8.27
N ILE A 53 2.19 11.27 -7.97
CA ILE A 53 3.33 11.84 -8.70
C ILE A 53 4.55 10.93 -8.57
N PHE A 54 4.86 10.46 -7.37
CA PHE A 54 5.99 9.56 -7.12
C PHE A 54 5.83 8.25 -7.90
N GLN A 55 4.62 7.70 -7.95
CA GLN A 55 4.34 6.50 -8.72
C GLN A 55 4.51 6.70 -10.23
N LEU A 56 4.08 7.85 -10.77
CA LEU A 56 4.37 8.20 -12.17
C LEU A 56 5.86 8.37 -12.42
N LEU A 57 6.59 9.01 -11.50
CA LEU A 57 8.04 9.20 -11.60
C LEU A 57 8.76 7.86 -11.64
N VAL A 58 8.39 6.91 -10.78
CA VAL A 58 8.94 5.54 -10.79
C VAL A 58 8.66 4.84 -12.13
N VAL A 59 7.48 5.04 -12.72
CA VAL A 59 7.18 4.48 -14.06
C VAL A 59 8.06 5.11 -15.15
N PHE A 60 8.29 6.42 -15.12
CA PHE A 60 9.04 7.13 -16.16
C PHE A 60 10.56 7.06 -16.02
N VAL A 61 11.08 7.03 -14.79
CA VAL A 61 12.53 7.06 -14.51
C VAL A 61 13.11 5.66 -14.44
N ASP A 62 12.40 4.73 -13.79
CA ASP A 62 12.88 3.36 -13.57
C ASP A 62 12.29 2.36 -14.59
N ASP A 63 11.57 2.85 -15.61
CA ASP A 63 10.88 2.03 -16.64
C ASP A 63 9.99 0.92 -16.05
N VAL A 64 9.47 1.11 -14.84
CA VAL A 64 8.62 0.10 -14.18
C VAL A 64 7.37 -0.09 -15.02
N PRO A 65 6.97 -1.36 -15.30
CA PRO A 65 5.80 -1.61 -16.14
C PRO A 65 4.58 -0.91 -15.55
N LEU A 66 3.94 -0.08 -16.36
CA LEU A 66 2.74 0.67 -15.98
C LEU A 66 1.56 -0.27 -15.69
N LEU A 67 1.53 -1.43 -16.35
CA LEU A 67 0.42 -2.39 -16.33
C LEU A 67 0.11 -2.90 -14.90
N PRO A 68 1.08 -3.40 -14.11
CA PRO A 68 0.89 -3.73 -12.70
C PRO A 68 0.42 -2.56 -11.82
N LEU A 69 0.76 -1.32 -12.16
CA LEU A 69 0.49 -0.14 -11.36
C LEU A 69 -0.85 0.53 -11.69
N LEU A 70 -1.46 0.18 -12.83
CA LEU A 70 -2.70 0.75 -13.33
C LEU A 70 -3.88 0.61 -12.33
N PRO A 71 -4.13 -0.57 -11.70
CA PRO A 71 -5.18 -0.69 -10.69
C PRO A 71 -5.00 0.29 -9.52
N ASN A 72 -3.77 0.53 -9.08
CA ASN A 72 -3.48 1.48 -8.00
C ASN A 72 -3.65 2.95 -8.43
N ILE A 73 -3.35 3.28 -9.68
CA ILE A 73 -3.64 4.63 -10.23
C ILE A 73 -5.16 4.87 -10.26
N VAL A 74 -5.94 3.87 -10.67
CA VAL A 74 -7.41 3.94 -10.60
C VAL A 74 -7.87 4.08 -9.14
N ALA A 75 -7.29 3.30 -8.22
CA ALA A 75 -7.58 3.42 -6.79
C ALA A 75 -7.28 4.82 -6.24
N SER A 76 -6.22 5.47 -6.72
CA SER A 76 -5.83 6.83 -6.30
C SER A 76 -6.91 7.87 -6.61
N SER A 77 -7.57 7.76 -7.76
CA SER A 77 -8.72 8.64 -8.08
C SER A 77 -9.91 8.38 -7.14
N LEU A 78 -10.18 7.12 -6.80
CA LEU A 78 -11.22 6.76 -5.83
C LEU A 78 -10.87 7.23 -4.40
N HIS A 79 -9.60 7.17 -4.02
CA HIS A 79 -9.12 7.71 -2.74
C HIS A 79 -9.27 9.23 -2.69
N TYR A 80 -8.93 9.93 -3.77
CA TYR A 80 -9.12 11.38 -3.88
C TYR A 80 -10.59 11.75 -3.72
N SER A 81 -11.48 11.12 -4.48
CA SER A 81 -12.93 11.36 -4.38
C SER A 81 -13.43 11.12 -2.96
N ALA A 82 -13.02 10.03 -2.31
CA ALA A 82 -13.43 9.73 -0.95
C ALA A 82 -12.92 10.74 0.10
N LEU A 83 -11.67 11.19 0.00
CA LEU A 83 -11.09 12.20 0.90
C LEU A 83 -11.61 13.61 0.60
N SER A 84 -12.15 13.84 -0.60
CA SER A 84 -12.72 15.13 -0.99
C SER A 84 -14.07 15.42 -0.33
N TYR A 85 -14.75 14.44 0.28
CA TYR A 85 -15.99 14.68 0.99
C TYR A 85 -15.76 15.33 2.36
N PRO A 86 -16.57 16.35 2.74
CA PRO A 86 -16.43 17.01 4.04
C PRO A 86 -16.84 16.14 5.23
N THR A 87 -17.59 15.07 4.98
CA THR A 87 -18.06 14.12 5.99
C THR A 87 -17.03 13.04 6.33
N TRP A 88 -15.86 13.02 5.67
CA TRP A 88 -14.75 12.15 6.07
C TRP A 88 -14.18 12.60 7.44
N PRO A 89 -13.88 11.69 8.38
CA PRO A 89 -13.85 10.22 8.24
C PRO A 89 -15.17 9.49 8.56
N PHE A 90 -16.20 10.20 9.02
CA PHE A 90 -17.48 9.66 9.50
C PHE A 90 -18.49 9.32 8.40
N SER A 91 -18.11 9.38 7.12
CA SER A 91 -18.99 9.03 6.01
C SER A 91 -19.35 7.54 6.10
N THR A 92 -20.52 7.24 6.66
CA THR A 92 -21.11 5.90 6.61
C THR A 92 -21.40 5.56 5.16
N ALA A 93 -21.00 4.36 4.72
CA ALA A 93 -21.32 3.87 3.38
C ALA A 93 -22.81 3.52 3.34
N SER A 94 -23.66 4.54 3.27
CA SER A 94 -25.12 4.40 3.37
C SER A 94 -25.74 3.70 2.17
N SER A 95 -24.99 3.49 1.07
CA SER A 95 -25.45 2.73 -0.09
C SER A 95 -24.54 1.53 -0.38
N ALA A 96 -25.12 0.40 -0.79
CA ALA A 96 -24.36 -0.80 -1.15
C ALA A 96 -23.29 -0.52 -2.22
N HIS A 97 -23.56 0.40 -3.15
CA HIS A 97 -22.61 0.84 -4.18
C HIS A 97 -21.39 1.58 -3.57
N THR A 98 -21.58 2.39 -2.53
CA THR A 98 -20.47 3.05 -1.80
C THR A 98 -19.63 2.08 -0.97
N LEU A 99 -20.23 0.97 -0.51
CA LEU A 99 -19.51 -0.06 0.22
C LEU A 99 -18.60 -0.86 -0.72
N TRP A 100 -19.13 -1.36 -1.85
CA TRP A 100 -18.33 -2.11 -2.84
C TRP A 100 -17.18 -1.29 -3.41
N THR A 101 -17.43 -0.03 -3.79
CA THR A 101 -16.37 0.89 -4.25
C THR A 101 -15.36 1.21 -3.13
N GLY A 102 -15.83 1.27 -1.88
CA GLY A 102 -15.00 1.37 -0.69
C GLY A 102 -14.04 0.19 -0.54
N ILE A 103 -14.55 -1.04 -0.57
CA ILE A 103 -13.73 -2.26 -0.45
C ILE A 103 -12.80 -2.40 -1.66
N ALA A 104 -13.31 -2.11 -2.86
CA ALA A 104 -12.53 -2.19 -4.10
C ALA A 104 -11.32 -1.23 -4.06
N SER A 105 -11.53 0.02 -3.65
CA SER A 105 -10.43 1.00 -3.52
C SER A 105 -9.50 0.71 -2.36
N LEU A 106 -9.99 0.17 -1.23
CA LEU A 106 -9.17 -0.03 -0.04
C LEU A 106 -8.32 -1.31 -0.09
N ALA A 107 -8.84 -2.38 -0.68
CA ALA A 107 -8.20 -3.69 -0.63
C ALA A 107 -8.02 -4.30 -2.01
N LEU A 108 -9.07 -4.37 -2.84
CA LEU A 108 -9.02 -5.15 -4.07
C LEU A 108 -8.02 -4.59 -5.08
N LEU A 109 -8.08 -3.28 -5.37
CA LEU A 109 -7.19 -2.63 -6.34
C LEU A 109 -5.72 -2.55 -5.86
N PRO A 110 -5.43 -2.19 -4.60
CA PRO A 110 -4.07 -2.31 -4.08
C PRO A 110 -3.54 -3.75 -4.10
N LEU A 111 -4.37 -4.74 -3.75
CA LEU A 111 -3.98 -6.15 -3.79
C LEU A 111 -3.72 -6.64 -5.21
N THR A 112 -4.54 -6.26 -6.19
CA THR A 112 -4.30 -6.67 -7.58
C THR A 112 -2.99 -6.08 -8.09
N SER A 113 -2.72 -4.80 -7.82
CA SER A 113 -1.42 -4.18 -8.13
C SER A 113 -0.26 -4.86 -7.40
N HIS A 114 -0.42 -5.20 -6.12
CA HIS A 114 0.58 -5.91 -5.34
C HIS A 114 0.92 -7.28 -5.95
N ILE A 115 -0.10 -8.13 -6.17
CA ILE A 115 0.07 -9.46 -6.72
C ILE A 115 0.70 -9.38 -8.11
N TRP A 116 0.27 -8.44 -8.94
CA TRP A 116 0.79 -8.29 -10.28
C TRP A 116 2.24 -7.83 -10.28
N LEU A 117 2.60 -6.85 -9.46
CA LEU A 117 3.95 -6.33 -9.37
C LEU A 117 4.92 -7.40 -8.84
N VAL A 118 4.51 -8.12 -7.78
CA VAL A 118 5.29 -9.25 -7.25
C VAL A 118 5.44 -10.35 -8.30
N ARG A 119 4.35 -10.71 -9.00
CA ARG A 119 4.41 -11.72 -10.06
C ARG A 119 5.33 -11.29 -11.21
N ASN A 120 5.28 -10.03 -11.62
CA ASN A 120 6.15 -9.53 -12.67
C ASN A 120 7.62 -9.58 -12.24
N HIS A 121 7.90 -9.19 -11.00
CA HIS A 121 9.24 -9.27 -10.42
C HIS A 121 9.72 -10.73 -10.28
N THR A 122 8.88 -11.66 -9.84
CA THR A 122 9.29 -13.07 -9.74
C THR A 122 9.52 -13.71 -11.09
N LEU A 123 8.71 -13.39 -12.10
CA LEU A 123 8.90 -13.87 -13.47
C LEU A 123 10.18 -13.33 -14.10
N THR A 124 10.47 -12.04 -13.91
CA THR A 124 11.72 -11.42 -14.40
C THR A 124 12.94 -12.01 -13.72
N LEU A 125 12.94 -12.13 -12.39
CA LEU A 125 13.99 -12.83 -11.66
C LEU A 125 14.17 -14.27 -12.12
N HIS A 126 13.09 -15.02 -12.31
CA HIS A 126 13.17 -16.42 -12.72
C HIS A 126 13.72 -16.56 -14.14
N ALA A 127 13.26 -15.73 -15.08
CA ALA A 127 13.78 -15.69 -16.44
C ALA A 127 15.29 -15.35 -16.45
N TRP A 128 15.71 -14.42 -15.60
CA TRP A 128 17.11 -14.06 -15.43
C TRP A 128 17.94 -15.23 -14.87
N HIS A 129 17.48 -15.88 -13.81
CA HIS A 129 18.16 -17.04 -13.24
C HIS A 129 18.26 -18.19 -14.23
N GLN A 130 17.21 -18.43 -15.02
CA GLN A 130 17.20 -19.43 -16.07
C GLN A 130 18.21 -19.09 -17.17
N HIS A 131 18.21 -17.85 -17.67
CA HIS A 131 19.18 -17.38 -18.66
C HIS A 131 20.63 -17.52 -18.17
N ARG A 132 20.90 -17.17 -16.90
CA ARG A 132 22.22 -17.35 -16.27
C ARG A 132 22.59 -18.84 -16.16
N TYR A 133 21.65 -19.69 -15.80
CA TYR A 133 21.90 -21.13 -15.72
C TYR A 133 22.23 -21.69 -17.10
N ASP A 134 21.42 -21.36 -18.12
CA ASP A 134 21.58 -21.85 -19.48
C ASP A 134 22.90 -21.36 -20.11
N THR A 135 23.29 -20.10 -19.87
CA THR A 135 24.58 -19.56 -20.33
C THR A 135 25.79 -20.25 -19.69
N LEU A 136 25.72 -20.61 -18.40
CA LEU A 136 26.80 -21.32 -17.71
C LEU A 136 26.95 -22.78 -18.13
N HIS A 137 25.84 -23.44 -18.49
CA HIS A 137 25.82 -24.87 -18.83
C HIS A 137 25.84 -25.14 -20.35
N ARG A 138 25.88 -24.09 -21.17
CA ARG A 138 25.95 -24.23 -22.63
C ARG A 138 27.29 -24.87 -23.04
N PRO A 139 27.29 -25.86 -23.95
CA PRO A 139 28.54 -26.45 -24.44
C PRO A 139 29.40 -25.38 -25.10
N LYS A 140 30.65 -25.27 -24.64
CA LYS A 140 31.63 -24.33 -25.19
C LYS A 140 32.07 -24.82 -26.57
N LEU A 141 32.25 -23.89 -27.51
CA LEU A 141 32.81 -24.20 -28.82
C LEU A 141 34.26 -24.70 -28.68
N PRO A 142 34.78 -25.47 -29.66
CA PRO A 142 36.19 -25.85 -29.70
C PRO A 142 37.09 -24.60 -29.55
N GLY A 143 38.00 -24.63 -28.58
CA GLY A 143 38.78 -23.46 -28.16
C GLY A 143 38.27 -22.73 -26.91
N GLY A 144 37.22 -23.24 -26.25
CA GLY A 144 36.76 -22.75 -24.94
C GLY A 144 36.06 -21.39 -24.96
N ARG A 145 35.80 -20.84 -26.14
CA ARG A 145 35.06 -19.58 -26.34
C ARG A 145 33.56 -19.87 -26.25
N LEU A 146 32.82 -19.02 -25.52
CA LEU A 146 31.37 -18.91 -25.73
C LEU A 146 31.12 -18.31 -27.12
N ASP A 147 29.96 -18.60 -27.72
CA ASP A 147 29.46 -17.88 -28.89
C ASP A 147 29.69 -16.37 -28.68
N TRP A 148 30.31 -15.70 -29.65
CA TRP A 148 30.72 -14.29 -29.62
C TRP A 148 29.56 -13.30 -29.39
N ASP A 149 28.33 -13.82 -29.43
CA ASP A 149 27.08 -13.07 -29.30
C ASP A 149 26.48 -13.13 -27.88
N VAL A 150 27.16 -13.78 -26.92
CA VAL A 150 26.67 -13.95 -25.55
C VAL A 150 27.56 -13.20 -24.57
N ASP A 151 27.17 -11.97 -24.23
CA ASP A 151 27.79 -11.21 -23.15
C ASP A 151 27.30 -11.72 -21.78
N SER A 152 27.70 -12.95 -21.44
CA SER A 152 27.17 -13.76 -20.31
C SER A 152 27.52 -13.24 -18.91
N THR A 153 28.34 -12.20 -18.79
CA THR A 153 28.91 -11.78 -17.49
C THR A 153 28.42 -10.43 -17.00
N GLN A 154 27.74 -9.65 -17.85
CA GLN A 154 27.18 -8.40 -17.38
C GLN A 154 26.07 -8.72 -16.37
N PRO A 155 26.12 -8.15 -15.16
CA PRO A 155 24.97 -8.19 -14.26
C PRO A 155 23.75 -7.63 -15.00
N PRO A 156 22.51 -8.00 -14.62
CA PRO A 156 21.35 -7.46 -15.28
C PRO A 156 21.51 -5.94 -15.31
N SER A 157 21.27 -5.33 -16.48
CA SER A 157 21.36 -3.89 -16.62
C SER A 157 20.61 -3.24 -15.44
N THR A 158 21.00 -2.02 -15.07
CA THR A 158 20.40 -1.22 -13.98
C THR A 158 18.86 -1.05 -14.01
N ARG A 159 18.17 -1.66 -14.98
CA ARG A 159 16.71 -1.76 -15.13
C ARG A 159 16.01 -2.83 -14.28
N GLU A 160 16.70 -3.82 -13.70
CA GLU A 160 16.01 -4.81 -12.84
C GLU A 160 15.87 -4.29 -11.40
N MET A 161 14.62 -4.18 -10.92
CA MET A 161 14.34 -3.77 -9.54
C MET A 161 14.82 -4.85 -8.56
N THR A 162 15.51 -4.43 -7.51
CA THR A 162 15.84 -5.29 -6.37
C THR A 162 14.60 -5.59 -5.52
N ASN A 163 14.63 -6.70 -4.76
CA ASN A 163 13.58 -7.03 -3.80
C ASN A 163 13.24 -5.87 -2.85
N LEU A 164 14.27 -5.13 -2.40
CA LEU A 164 14.10 -3.99 -1.52
C LEU A 164 13.38 -2.82 -2.21
N GLN A 165 13.74 -2.53 -3.46
CA GLN A 165 13.04 -1.52 -4.27
C GLN A 165 11.58 -1.89 -4.51
N VAL A 166 11.29 -3.16 -4.78
CA VAL A 166 9.90 -3.65 -4.88
C VAL A 166 9.14 -3.47 -3.56
N CYS A 167 9.73 -3.86 -2.43
CA CYS A 167 9.13 -3.64 -1.12
C CYS A 167 8.87 -2.15 -0.85
N ALA A 168 9.80 -1.27 -1.23
CA ALA A 168 9.65 0.17 -1.08
C ALA A 168 8.49 0.72 -1.93
N VAL A 169 8.39 0.33 -3.20
CA VAL A 169 7.28 0.72 -4.08
C VAL A 169 5.95 0.20 -3.54
N LEU A 170 5.89 -1.04 -3.06
CA LEU A 170 4.68 -1.60 -2.48
C LEU A 170 4.27 -0.84 -1.20
N ALA A 171 5.20 -0.59 -0.30
CA ALA A 171 4.92 0.10 0.96
C ALA A 171 4.49 1.56 0.74
N ILE A 172 5.23 2.31 -0.08
CA ILE A 172 5.04 3.75 -0.25
C ILE A 172 3.96 4.04 -1.29
N CYS A 173 3.99 3.39 -2.45
CA CYS A 173 3.08 3.72 -3.54
C CYS A 173 1.73 2.99 -3.44
N VAL A 174 1.76 1.71 -3.07
CA VAL A 174 0.55 0.87 -3.10
C VAL A 174 -0.22 0.92 -1.77
N TRP A 175 0.47 0.78 -0.63
CA TRP A 175 -0.20 0.58 0.66
C TRP A 175 -0.36 1.82 1.54
N SER A 176 0.42 2.87 1.34
CA SER A 176 0.40 4.06 2.22
C SER A 176 -1.00 4.72 2.32
N ILE A 177 -1.64 4.99 1.18
CA ILE A 177 -2.96 5.64 1.12
C ILE A 177 -4.08 4.71 1.62
N PRO A 178 -4.17 3.43 1.20
CA PRO A 178 -5.14 2.50 1.77
C PRO A 178 -5.04 2.38 3.29
N VAL A 179 -3.83 2.26 3.84
CA VAL A 179 -3.61 2.19 5.29
C VAL A 179 -4.10 3.47 5.97
N PHE A 180 -3.76 4.64 5.44
CA PHE A 180 -4.23 5.92 5.98
C PHE A 180 -5.77 6.01 6.01
N ARG A 181 -6.44 5.61 4.92
CA ARG A 181 -7.91 5.61 4.87
C ARG A 181 -8.54 4.54 5.78
N LEU A 182 -7.90 3.38 5.92
CA LEU A 182 -8.36 2.32 6.82
C LEU A 182 -8.31 2.82 8.27
N LEU A 183 -7.21 3.45 8.67
CA LEU A 183 -7.06 4.03 10.02
C LEU A 183 -8.14 5.07 10.29
N GLY A 184 -8.39 5.99 9.34
CA GLY A 184 -9.46 6.98 9.47
C GLY A 184 -10.84 6.34 9.64
N ARG A 185 -11.12 5.21 8.97
CA ARG A 185 -12.39 4.49 9.12
C ARG A 185 -12.52 3.76 10.46
N ILE A 186 -11.46 3.11 10.92
CA ILE A 186 -11.44 2.41 12.23
C ILE A 186 -11.67 3.42 13.34
N ALA A 187 -10.91 4.51 13.31
CA ALA A 187 -11.07 5.69 14.15
C ALA A 187 -12.53 6.16 14.18
N ALA A 188 -13.13 6.44 13.02
CA ALA A 188 -14.52 6.86 12.94
C ALA A 188 -15.54 5.82 13.45
N ALA A 189 -15.28 4.51 13.27
CA ALA A 189 -16.16 3.45 13.73
C ALA A 189 -16.15 3.30 15.26
N GLU A 190 -14.98 3.40 15.88
CA GLU A 190 -14.83 3.38 17.33
C GLU A 190 -15.64 4.51 17.97
N TRP A 191 -15.49 5.75 17.46
CA TRP A 191 -16.17 6.90 18.04
C TRP A 191 -17.63 7.04 17.62
N GLY A 192 -17.99 6.60 16.40
CA GLY A 192 -19.38 6.56 15.95
C GLY A 192 -20.24 5.59 16.76
N SER A 193 -19.64 4.51 17.30
CA SER A 193 -20.32 3.55 18.17
C SER A 193 -20.53 4.05 19.61
N GLY A 194 -19.70 5.00 20.07
CA GLY A 194 -19.87 5.67 21.36
C GLY A 194 -20.99 6.73 21.35
N GLY A 195 -21.48 7.10 20.16
CA GLY A 195 -22.59 8.02 19.94
C GLY A 195 -23.89 7.30 19.61
N VAL A 196 -24.32 6.32 20.41
CA VAL A 196 -25.76 6.08 20.56
C VAL A 196 -26.30 7.28 21.33
N VAL A 197 -26.50 8.38 20.59
CA VAL A 197 -27.45 9.41 20.97
C VAL A 197 -28.77 8.68 21.10
N VAL A 198 -29.20 8.55 22.34
CA VAL A 198 -30.57 8.29 22.76
C VAL A 198 -31.48 9.04 21.80
N ASP A 199 -32.16 8.28 20.93
CA ASP A 199 -33.32 8.75 20.18
C ASP A 199 -34.46 8.91 21.20
N GLY A 200 -34.27 9.91 22.05
CA GLY A 200 -35.17 10.32 23.11
C GLY A 200 -36.21 11.22 22.47
N SER A 201 -37.30 10.58 22.05
CA SER A 201 -38.64 11.15 22.05
C SER A 201 -38.78 12.41 22.92
N VAL A 202 -38.74 13.59 22.29
CA VAL A 202 -39.44 14.80 22.74
C VAL A 202 -40.00 15.47 21.48
N GLN A 203 -41.22 15.07 21.06
CA GLN A 203 -42.44 15.87 21.20
C GLN A 203 -42.39 17.15 20.33
N GLN A 204 -42.89 17.12 19.09
CA GLN A 204 -44.29 17.44 18.78
C GLN A 204 -44.94 18.45 19.76
N SER A 205 -44.54 19.72 19.70
CA SER A 205 -45.44 20.87 19.92
C SER A 205 -44.71 22.19 19.70
N ASP A 206 -44.72 22.71 18.47
CA ASP A 206 -44.89 24.16 18.29
C ASP A 206 -45.36 24.51 16.86
N ALA A 207 -46.51 23.94 16.52
CA ALA A 207 -47.49 24.65 15.71
C ALA A 207 -48.48 25.32 16.67
N ARG A 208 -48.14 26.53 17.16
CA ARG A 208 -49.03 27.60 17.66
C ARG A 208 -48.27 28.52 18.63
N ARG A 209 -47.71 29.61 18.12
CA ARG A 209 -47.86 30.95 18.72
C ARG A 209 -47.23 32.04 17.83
N ARG A 210 -48.16 32.79 17.22
CA ARG A 210 -48.08 34.21 16.84
C ARG A 210 -47.21 34.59 15.64
#